data_AF-A0A5J5I1Z5-F1
#
_entry.id   AF-A0A5J5I1Z5-F1
#
_cell.length_a   1.000
_cell.length_b   1.000
_cell.length_c   1.000
_cell.angle_alpha   90.00
_cell.angle_beta   90.00
_cell.angle_gamma   90.00
#
_symmetry.space_group_name_H-M   'P 1'
#
loop_
_entity.id
_entity.type
_entity.pdbx_description
1 polymer ?
#
loop_
_entity_poly.entity_id
_entity_poly.type
_entity_poly.pdbx_seq_one_letter_code
_entity_poly.pdbx_strand_id
1 'polypeptide(L)' 'KVPSPQTRPLLMAMIKKCQADLELFALETQSDKAKNMYNRNAKKLAELEKRLSPFLNR' A
#
# COMPACT_ATOMS: atom_id res chain seq x y z
N LYS A 1 24.11 -19.44 -9.55
CA LYS A 1 23.59 -18.10 -9.94
C LYS A 1 22.95 -17.51 -8.68
N VAL A 2 23.50 -16.44 -8.10
CA VAL A 2 22.93 -15.83 -6.89
C VAL A 2 21.67 -15.05 -7.29
N PRO A 3 20.51 -15.24 -6.65
CA PRO A 3 19.30 -14.50 -6.98
C PRO A 3 19.49 -13.00 -6.73
N SER A 4 18.89 -12.18 -7.59
CA SER A 4 18.91 -10.73 -7.43
C SER A 4 18.23 -10.31 -6.11
N PRO A 5 18.68 -9.23 -5.45
CA PRO A 5 18.02 -8.72 -4.25
C PRO A 5 16.54 -8.42 -4.50
N GLN A 6 15.65 -9.15 -3.81
CA GLN A 6 14.19 -9.01 -3.97
C GLN A 6 13.57 -7.91 -3.07
N THR A 7 14.41 -7.14 -2.37
CA THR A 7 13.95 -6.15 -1.39
C THR A 7 13.06 -5.07 -2.00
N ARG A 8 13.37 -4.61 -3.23
CA ARG A 8 12.58 -3.60 -3.95
C ARG A 8 11.18 -4.09 -4.35
N PRO A 9 11.03 -5.22 -5.07
CA PRO A 9 9.70 -5.72 -5.40
C PRO A 9 8.92 -6.16 -4.15
N LEU A 10 9.59 -6.69 -3.13
CA LEU A 10 8.95 -7.03 -1.85
C LEU A 10 8.38 -5.79 -1.16
N LEU A 11 9.16 -4.70 -1.08
CA LEU A 11 8.69 -3.44 -0.52
C LEU A 11 7.47 -2.90 -1.28
N MET A 12 7.50 -2.93 -2.61
CA MET A 12 6.36 -2.51 -3.43
C MET A 12 5.12 -3.37 -3.17
N ALA A 13 5.29 -4.69 -3.08
CA ALA A 13 4.19 -5.61 -2.77
C ALA A 13 3.60 -5.36 -1.38
N MET A 14 4.43 -5.06 -0.38
CA MET A 14 3.98 -4.73 0.97
C MET A 14 3.17 -3.42 0.99
N ILE A 15 3.60 -2.39 0.26
CA ILE A 15 2.84 -1.13 0.16
C ILE A 15 1.46 -1.38 -0.44
N LYS A 16 1.39 -2.13 -1.56
CA LYS A 16 0.13 -2.51 -2.22
C LYS A 16 -0.77 -3.33 -1.32
N LYS A 17 -0.21 -4.30 -0.61
CA LYS A 17 -0.96 -5.12 0.35
C LYS A 17 -1.57 -4.25 1.44
N CYS A 18 -0.78 -3.38 2.07
CA CYS A 18 -1.27 -2.48 3.10
C CYS A 18 -2.37 -1.55 2.59
N GLN A 19 -2.25 -1.03 1.35
CA GLN A 19 -3.33 -0.25 0.75
C GLN A 19 -4.62 -1.07 0.61
N ALA A 20 -4.54 -2.28 0.05
CA ALA A 20 -5.69 -3.16 -0.11
C ALA A 20 -6.34 -3.53 1.23
N ASP A 21 -5.52 -3.84 2.25
CA ASP A 21 -5.99 -4.12 3.61
C ASP A 21 -6.76 -2.91 4.19
N LEU A 22 -6.27 -1.68 3.98
CA LEU A 22 -6.97 -0.47 4.44
C LEU A 22 -8.29 -0.25 3.70
N GLU A 23 -8.35 -0.50 2.39
CA GLU A 23 -9.59 -0.42 1.61
C GLU A 23 -10.60 -1.45 2.10
N LEU A 24 -10.15 -2.68 2.37
CA LEU A 24 -10.98 -3.74 2.95
C LEU A 24 -11.52 -3.33 4.32
N PHE A 25 -10.68 -2.82 5.22
CA PHE A 25 -11.13 -2.39 6.55
C PHE A 25 -12.11 -1.20 6.50
N ALA A 26 -11.98 -0.34 5.49
CA ALA A 26 -12.94 0.74 5.26
C ALA A 26 -14.33 0.22 4.84
N LEU A 27 -14.37 -0.88 4.08
CA LEU A 27 -15.62 -1.52 3.65
C LEU A 27 -16.31 -2.27 4.79
N GLU A 28 -15.53 -2.96 5.62
CA GLU A 28 -16.05 -3.81 6.70
C GLU A 28 -16.47 -3.03 7.96
N THR A 29 -15.90 -1.85 8.19
CA THR A 29 -16.16 -1.09 9.41
C THR A 29 -17.52 -0.36 9.40
N GLN A 30 -18.22 -0.43 10.53
CA GLN A 30 -19.45 0.31 10.82
C GLN A 30 -19.19 1.73 11.37
N SER A 31 -17.94 2.06 11.74
CA SER A 31 -17.60 3.37 12.29
C SER A 31 -17.25 4.36 11.18
N ASP A 32 -18.02 5.43 11.03
CA ASP A 32 -17.75 6.47 10.03
C ASP A 32 -16.39 7.15 10.24
N LYS A 33 -15.97 7.31 11.50
CA LYS A 33 -14.64 7.84 11.83
C LYS A 33 -13.53 6.91 11.33
N ALA A 34 -13.66 5.61 11.58
CA ALA A 34 -12.68 4.62 11.14
C ALA A 34 -12.65 4.49 9.61
N LYS A 35 -13.83 4.42 8.97
CA LYS A 35 -13.98 4.41 7.51
C LYS A 35 -13.25 5.59 6.86
N ASN A 36 -13.46 6.79 7.38
CA ASN A 36 -12.78 7.99 6.89
C ASN A 36 -11.26 7.93 7.11
N MET A 37 -10.81 7.42 8.26
CA MET A 37 -9.38 7.26 8.54
C MET A 37 -8.73 6.26 7.57
N TYR A 38 -9.31 5.07 7.38
CA TYR A 38 -8.82 4.05 6.47
C TYR A 38 -8.76 4.56 5.02
N ASN A 39 -9.83 5.19 4.53
CA ASN A 39 -9.87 5.78 3.19
C ASN A 39 -8.79 6.85 2.98
N ARG A 40 -8.56 7.73 3.96
CA ARG A 40 -7.49 8.75 3.87
C ARG A 40 -6.11 8.10 3.82
N ASN A 41 -5.88 7.06 4.60
CA ASN A 41 -4.59 6.38 4.65
C ASN A 41 -4.33 5.51 3.40
N ALA A 42 -5.36 4.86 2.85
CA ALA A 42 -5.26 4.15 1.56
C ALA A 42 -4.84 5.12 0.44
N LYS A 43 -5.43 6.32 0.37
CA LYS A 43 -5.03 7.37 -0.59
C LYS A 43 -3.57 7.79 -0.42
N LYS A 44 -3.09 7.98 0.82
CA LYS A 44 -1.67 8.29 1.08
C LYS A 44 -0.74 7.18 0.58
N LEU A 45 -1.13 5.91 0.73
CA LEU A 45 -0.34 4.78 0.22
C LEU A 45 -0.35 4.73 -1.31
N ALA A 46 -1.47 5.04 -1.97
CA ALA A 46 -1.52 5.14 -3.43
C ALA A 46 -0.62 6.28 -3.97
N GLU A 47 -0.57 7.42 -3.28
CA GLU A 47 0.37 8.51 -3.60
C GLU A 47 1.82 8.10 -3.37
N LEU A 48 2.10 7.39 -2.28
CA LEU A 48 3.43 6.85 -1.99
C LEU A 48 3.86 5.84 -3.05
N GLU A 49 2.98 4.95 -3.50
CA GLU A 49 3.25 4.00 -4.57
C GLU A 49 3.68 4.71 -5.86
N LYS A 50 2.96 5.76 -6.27
CA LYS A 50 3.30 6.58 -7.44
C LYS A 50 4.68 7.22 -7.31
N ARG A 51 5.00 7.75 -6.13
CA ARG A 51 6.31 8.37 -5.84
C ARG A 51 7.45 7.37 -5.83
N LEU A 52 7.22 6.15 -5.35
CA LEU A 52 8.24 5.12 -5.23
C LEU A 52 8.39 4.24 -6.47
N SER A 53 7.38 4.18 -7.34
CA SER A 53 7.41 3.45 -8.61
C SER A 53 8.69 3.61 -9.44
N PRO A 54 9.23 4.83 -9.69
CA PRO A 54 10.47 4.99 -10.47
C PRO A 54 11.73 4.43 -9.78
N PHE A 55 11.69 4.23 -8.46
CA PHE A 55 12.83 3.76 -7.67
C PHE A 55 12.77 2.24 -7.40
N LEU A 56 11.56 1.68 -7.34
CA LEU A 56 11.33 0.29 -6.94
C LEU A 56 10.99 -0.65 -8.10
N ASN A 57 10.57 -0.13 -9.26
CA ASN A 57 10.30 -0.92 -10.47
C ASN A 57 11.52 -1.05 -11.42
N ARG A 58 12.72 -0.73 -10.93
CA ARG A 58 14.00 -0.81 -11.66
C ARG A 58 14.89 -1.92 -11.11
#